data_AF-A0A662N9C7-F1
#
_entry.id   AF-A0A662N9C7-F1
#
_cell.length_a   1.000
_cell.length_b   1.000
_cell.length_c   1.000
_cell.angle_alpha   90.00
_cell.angle_beta   90.00
_cell.angle_gamma   90.00
#
_symmetry.space_group_name_H-M   'P 1'
#
loop_
_entity.id
_entity.type
_entity.pdbx_description
1 polymer ?
#
loop_
_entity_poly.entity_id
_entity_poly.type
_entity_poly.pdbx_seq_one_letter_code
_entity_poly.pdbx_strand_id
1 'polypeptide(L)'
;MREINWRELSIRDYLHMLNRRKWALIIPFVLVVGSAVPLMRYMTPVYQASTTLVAEEVSRGNVLRGVAQIPVPPGEGFELVQQRMMSRRLLMQVADKLKLREYLQGKQRGEIADTGFVSFLRKKWVTLLEKLKLKKPREEITDEDIVRYLRDCISLKRRSRVIEIRVLNSNPKLTM
;
A
#
# COMPACT_ATOMS: atom_id res chain seq x y z
N MET A 1 44.78 -3.99 -41.18
CA MET A 1 43.80 -3.19 -40.40
C MET A 1 42.85 -2.55 -41.40
N ARG A 2 41.54 -2.82 -41.35
CA ARG A 2 40.56 -2.17 -42.25
C ARG A 2 40.12 -0.87 -41.60
N GLU A 3 40.39 0.24 -42.27
CA GLU A 3 39.91 1.57 -41.89
C GLU A 3 38.39 1.59 -42.05
N ILE A 4 37.68 1.79 -40.93
CA ILE A 4 36.22 1.95 -40.93
C ILE A 4 35.96 3.41 -41.28
N ASN A 5 35.51 3.67 -42.50
CA ASN A 5 35.22 5.01 -42.99
C ASN A 5 33.83 5.45 -42.50
N TRP A 6 33.77 6.31 -41.50
CA TRP A 6 32.54 6.68 -40.77
C TRP A 6 31.59 7.64 -41.51
N ARG A 7 31.95 8.10 -42.71
CA ARG A 7 31.24 9.20 -43.40
C ARG A 7 30.07 8.78 -44.31
N GLU A 8 29.83 7.49 -44.51
CA GLU A 8 28.81 7.00 -45.46
C GLU A 8 27.74 6.07 -44.84
N LEU A 9 27.51 6.15 -43.53
CA LEU A 9 26.40 5.43 -42.90
C LEU A 9 25.08 6.14 -43.21
N SER A 10 24.47 5.76 -44.33
CA SER A 10 23.13 6.18 -44.73
C SER A 10 22.08 5.60 -43.77
N ILE A 11 21.04 6.39 -43.45
CA ILE A 11 19.86 5.95 -42.67
C ILE A 11 19.24 4.67 -43.24
N ARG A 12 19.39 4.47 -44.56
CA ARG A 12 18.90 3.28 -45.27
C ARG A 12 19.61 1.99 -44.84
N ASP A 13 20.91 2.06 -44.53
CA ASP A 13 21.69 0.92 -44.07
C ASP A 13 21.32 0.51 -42.65
N TYR A 14 21.02 1.48 -41.78
CA TYR A 14 20.48 1.22 -40.44
C TYR A 14 19.12 0.52 -40.50
N LEU A 15 18.20 0.99 -41.36
CA LEU A 15 16.90 0.35 -41.56
C LEU A 15 17.03 -1.10 -42.08
N HIS A 16 17.97 -1.36 -42.99
CA HIS A 16 18.24 -2.71 -43.48
C HIS A 16 18.82 -3.62 -42.39
N MET A 17 19.75 -3.14 -41.57
CA MET A 17 20.24 -3.90 -40.41
C MET A 17 19.13 -4.18 -39.40
N LEU A 18 18.25 -3.22 -39.15
CA LEU A 18 17.12 -3.37 -38.23
C LEU A 18 16.12 -4.41 -38.74
N ASN A 19 15.79 -4.42 -40.03
CA ASN A 19 14.84 -5.38 -40.61
C ASN A 19 15.39 -6.82 -40.61
N ARG A 20 16.71 -7.00 -40.74
CA ARG A 20 17.37 -8.31 -40.64
C ARG A 20 17.38 -8.86 -39.21
N ARG A 21 17.43 -7.98 -38.20
CA ARG A 21 17.46 -8.33 -36.77
C ARG A 21 16.16 -7.97 -36.02
N LYS A 22 15.06 -7.75 -36.74
CA LYS A 22 13.77 -7.35 -36.15
C LYS A 22 13.31 -8.25 -35.01
N TRP A 23 13.56 -9.55 -35.11
CA TRP A 23 13.24 -10.51 -34.06
C TRP A 23 14.01 -10.29 -32.76
N ALA A 24 15.27 -9.85 -32.83
CA ALA A 24 16.06 -9.52 -31.65
C ALA A 24 15.52 -8.29 -30.90
N LEU A 25 14.69 -7.47 -31.54
CA LEU A 25 14.08 -6.27 -30.96
C LEU A 25 12.61 -6.53 -30.55
N ILE A 26 11.88 -7.28 -31.39
CA ILE A 26 10.47 -7.65 -31.13
C ILE A 26 10.36 -8.61 -29.94
N ILE A 27 11.23 -9.61 -29.83
CA ILE A 27 11.17 -10.60 -28.74
C ILE A 27 11.27 -9.94 -27.35
N PRO A 28 12.30 -9.14 -27.02
CA PRO A 28 12.36 -8.48 -25.72
C PRO A 28 11.23 -7.46 -25.53
N PHE A 29 10.80 -6.76 -26.58
CA PHE A 29 9.67 -5.84 -26.51
C PHE A 29 8.36 -6.57 -26.11
N VAL A 30 8.04 -7.67 -26.80
CA VAL A 30 6.87 -8.50 -26.48
C VAL A 30 7.00 -9.13 -25.10
N LEU A 31 8.21 -9.50 -24.67
CA LEU A 31 8.44 -10.06 -23.35
C LEU A 31 8.22 -9.01 -22.24
N VAL A 32 8.69 -7.78 -22.44
CA VAL A 32 8.47 -6.68 -21.48
C VAL A 32 6.99 -6.27 -21.43
N VAL A 33 6.36 -6.05 -22.58
CA VAL A 33 4.93 -5.68 -22.64
C VAL A 33 4.05 -6.83 -22.14
N GLY A 34 4.36 -8.06 -22.57
CA GLY A 34 3.65 -9.26 -22.18
C GLY A 34 3.80 -9.61 -20.70
N SER A 35 4.88 -9.20 -20.04
CA SER A 35 5.02 -9.32 -18.58
C SER A 35 4.39 -8.16 -17.81
N ALA A 36 4.34 -6.95 -18.39
CA ALA A 36 3.71 -5.80 -17.76
C ALA A 36 2.19 -5.97 -17.57
N VAL A 37 1.48 -6.52 -18.56
CA VAL A 37 0.02 -6.74 -18.50
C VAL A 37 -0.41 -7.64 -17.33
N PRO A 38 0.17 -8.84 -17.11
CA PRO A 38 -0.18 -9.67 -15.97
C PRO A 38 0.24 -9.00 -14.66
N LEU A 39 1.40 -8.34 -14.60
CA LEU A 39 1.81 -7.60 -13.40
C LEU A 39 0.80 -6.53 -13.01
N MET A 40 0.32 -5.74 -13.96
CA MET A 40 -0.71 -4.71 -13.74
C MET A 40 -2.01 -5.30 -13.18
N ARG A 41 -2.39 -6.50 -13.61
CA ARG A 41 -3.60 -7.18 -13.12
C ARG A 41 -3.42 -7.77 -11.71
N TYR A 42 -2.20 -8.09 -11.30
CA TYR A 42 -1.89 -8.58 -9.95
C TYR A 42 -1.60 -7.46 -8.94
N MET A 43 -1.27 -6.25 -9.40
CA MET A 43 -1.07 -5.11 -8.52
C MET A 43 -2.39 -4.72 -7.85
N THR A 44 -2.43 -4.81 -6.52
CA THR A 44 -3.58 -4.37 -5.73
C THR A 44 -3.69 -2.85 -5.78
N PRO A 45 -4.82 -2.26 -6.19
CA PRO A 45 -5.01 -0.81 -6.15
C PRO A 45 -4.90 -0.32 -4.71
N VAL A 46 -4.25 0.82 -4.49
CA VAL A 46 -4.13 1.45 -3.16
C VAL A 46 -5.00 2.71 -3.16
N TYR A 47 -6.04 2.71 -2.33
CA TYR A 47 -6.94 3.84 -2.15
C TYR A 47 -6.46 4.69 -0.96
N GLN A 48 -6.58 6.00 -1.09
CA GLN A 48 -6.23 6.97 -0.05
C GLN A 48 -7.45 7.81 0.29
N ALA A 49 -7.83 7.86 1.56
CA ALA A 49 -8.76 8.85 2.08
C ALA A 49 -8.01 9.81 3.00
N SER A 50 -8.26 11.10 2.84
CA SER A 50 -7.67 12.16 3.65
C SER A 50 -8.76 12.97 4.32
N THR A 51 -8.74 13.06 5.64
CA THR A 51 -9.60 13.98 6.40
C THR A 51 -8.74 14.98 7.15
N THR A 52 -9.26 16.20 7.29
CA THR A 52 -8.55 17.33 7.88
C THR A 52 -9.30 17.79 9.11
N LEU A 53 -8.67 17.72 10.27
CA LEU A 53 -9.22 18.18 11.53
C LEU A 53 -8.50 19.46 11.96
N VAL A 54 -9.27 20.49 12.28
CA VAL A 54 -8.74 21.71 12.90
C VAL A 54 -8.78 21.49 14.41
N ALA A 55 -7.61 21.50 15.04
CA ALA A 55 -7.54 21.42 16.50
C ALA A 55 -7.93 22.80 17.05
N GLU A 56 -9.21 22.97 17.40
CA GLU A 56 -9.62 24.11 18.21
C GLU A 56 -8.98 23.98 19.59
N GLU A 57 -8.20 24.99 19.98
CA GLU A 57 -7.78 25.13 21.36
C GLU A 57 -9.06 25.18 22.19
N VAL A 58 -9.23 24.22 23.10
CA VAL A 58 -10.38 24.20 24.00
C VAL A 58 -10.26 25.45 24.85
N SER A 59 -10.88 26.55 24.42
CA SER A 59 -11.11 27.72 25.24
C SER A 59 -12.10 27.25 26.29
N ARG A 60 -11.60 26.66 27.38
CA ARG A 60 -12.39 26.40 28.58
C ARG A 60 -12.89 27.76 29.02
N GLY A 61 -14.11 28.08 28.61
CA GLY A 61 -14.74 29.34 28.89
C GLY A 61 -14.67 29.64 30.38
N ASN A 62 -14.07 30.77 30.72
CA ASN A 62 -14.25 31.58 31.93
C ASN A 62 -14.12 30.99 33.34
N VAL A 63 -14.12 29.67 33.60
CA VAL A 63 -14.21 29.17 34.99
C VAL A 63 -12.86 29.04 35.72
N LEU A 64 -11.74 29.03 34.99
CA LEU A 64 -10.40 28.83 35.58
C LEU A 64 -9.40 29.97 35.26
N ARG A 65 -9.87 31.07 34.65
CA ARG A 65 -9.03 32.23 34.29
C ARG A 65 -8.38 32.92 35.49
N GLY A 66 -8.86 32.65 36.71
CA GLY A 66 -8.37 33.27 37.95
C GLY A 66 -7.33 32.48 38.74
N VAL A 67 -7.09 31.19 38.46
CA VAL A 67 -6.31 30.34 39.39
C VAL A 67 -4.96 29.88 38.85
N ALA A 68 -4.74 29.84 37.53
CA ALA A 68 -3.41 29.52 37.02
C ALA A 68 -3.20 30.06 35.60
N GLN A 69 -2.37 31.10 35.48
CA GLN A 69 -1.74 31.49 34.22
C GLN A 69 -0.66 30.47 33.87
N ILE A 70 -1.04 29.21 33.64
CA ILE A 70 -0.11 28.21 33.11
C ILE A 70 -0.23 28.34 31.58
N PRO A 71 0.75 28.96 30.90
CA PRO A 71 0.78 28.94 29.44
C PRO A 71 0.93 27.49 29.00
N VAL A 72 -0.14 26.88 28.52
CA VAL A 72 -0.04 25.58 27.83
C VAL A 72 0.74 25.84 26.55
N PRO A 73 1.91 25.23 26.35
CA PRO A 73 2.71 25.46 25.15
C PRO A 73 1.92 24.99 23.92
N PRO A 74 1.87 25.79 22.83
CA PRO A 74 1.16 25.45 21.60
C PRO A 74 1.84 24.28 20.88
N GLY A 75 1.57 23.05 21.33
CA GLY A 75 2.20 21.83 20.84
C GLY A 75 1.70 20.55 21.50
N GLU A 76 1.43 20.58 22.81
CA GLU A 76 1.05 19.38 23.59
C GLU A 76 -0.32 18.82 23.20
N GLY A 77 -1.26 19.68 22.80
CA GLY A 77 -2.59 19.25 22.35
C GLY A 77 -2.54 18.31 21.15
N PHE A 78 -1.57 18.49 20.24
CA PHE A 78 -1.40 17.62 19.08
C PHE A 78 -0.98 16.21 19.48
N GLU A 79 0.00 16.09 20.37
CA GLU A 79 0.51 14.79 20.83
C GLU A 79 -0.57 14.02 21.59
N LEU A 80 -1.37 14.71 22.41
CA LEU A 80 -2.49 14.09 23.11
C LEU A 80 -3.60 13.62 22.16
N VAL A 81 -3.94 14.42 21.15
CA VAL A 81 -4.92 14.02 20.12
C VAL A 81 -4.39 12.84 19.30
N GLN A 82 -3.13 12.87 18.89
CA GLN A 82 -2.47 11.78 18.18
C GLN A 82 -2.45 10.49 19.01
N GLN A 83 -2.03 10.57 20.28
CA GLN A 83 -2.02 9.43 21.21
C GLN A 83 -3.43 8.86 21.40
N ARG A 84 -4.45 9.72 21.50
CA ARG A 84 -5.84 9.29 21.64
C ARG A 84 -6.36 8.61 20.38
N MET A 85 -6.04 9.14 19.20
CA MET A 85 -6.42 8.54 17.91
C MET A 85 -5.73 7.20 17.66
N MET A 86 -4.46 7.06 18.05
CA MET A 86 -3.68 5.82 17.93
C MET A 86 -3.90 4.83 19.09
N SER A 87 -4.81 5.16 20.01
CA SER A 87 -5.10 4.31 21.17
C SER A 87 -5.75 3.00 20.75
N ARG A 88 -5.33 1.90 21.40
CA ARG A 88 -5.83 0.55 21.11
C ARG A 88 -7.36 0.47 21.16
N ARG A 89 -7.98 1.14 22.15
CA ARG A 89 -9.43 1.13 22.36
C ARG A 89 -10.17 1.74 21.17
N LEU A 90 -9.71 2.89 20.66
CA LEU A 90 -10.34 3.54 19.52
C LEU A 90 -10.13 2.74 18.23
N LEU A 91 -8.93 2.20 18.02
CA LEU A 91 -8.64 1.34 16.87
C LEU A 91 -9.47 0.05 16.87
N MET A 92 -9.68 -0.58 18.03
CA MET A 92 -10.58 -1.73 18.16
C MET A 92 -12.04 -1.36 17.86
N GLN A 93 -12.54 -0.25 18.38
CA GLN A 93 -13.90 0.22 18.07
C GLN A 93 -14.09 0.46 16.57
N VAL A 94 -13.08 1.04 15.91
CA VAL A 94 -13.09 1.22 14.45
C VAL A 94 -13.02 -0.14 13.74
N ALA A 95 -12.18 -1.07 14.20
CA ALA A 95 -12.07 -2.42 13.64
C ALA A 95 -13.39 -3.18 13.72
N ASP A 96 -14.09 -3.10 14.86
CA ASP A 96 -15.38 -3.74 15.08
C ASP A 96 -16.46 -3.10 14.20
N LYS A 97 -16.49 -1.76 14.13
CA LYS A 97 -17.43 -1.03 13.28
C LYS A 97 -17.25 -1.35 11.79
N LEU A 98 -16.00 -1.53 11.35
CA LEU A 98 -15.66 -1.89 9.97
C LEU A 98 -15.70 -3.41 9.71
N LYS A 99 -16.02 -4.23 10.72
CA LYS A 99 -15.96 -5.70 10.66
C LYS A 99 -14.63 -6.21 10.07
N LEU A 100 -13.54 -5.58 10.48
CA LEU A 100 -12.22 -5.77 9.86
C LEU A 100 -11.68 -7.20 10.05
N ARG A 101 -12.09 -7.87 11.13
CA ARG A 101 -11.76 -9.28 11.40
C ARG A 101 -12.28 -10.22 10.31
N GLU A 102 -13.55 -10.07 9.91
CA GLU A 102 -14.16 -10.87 8.84
C GLU A 102 -13.47 -10.58 7.48
N TYR A 103 -13.12 -9.32 7.23
CA TYR A 103 -12.40 -8.94 6.01
C TYR A 103 -10.99 -9.54 5.94
N LEU A 104 -10.21 -9.45 7.01
CA LEU A 104 -8.84 -9.98 7.02
C LEU A 104 -8.83 -11.52 6.91
N GLN A 105 -9.80 -12.19 7.56
CA GLN A 105 -10.02 -13.63 7.38
C GLN A 105 -10.44 -13.96 5.94
N GLY A 106 -11.31 -13.15 5.35
CA GLY A 106 -11.73 -13.26 3.96
C GLY A 106 -10.60 -13.03 2.96
N LYS A 107 -9.67 -12.10 3.22
CA LYS A 107 -8.50 -11.82 2.40
C LYS A 107 -7.51 -12.99 2.41
N GLN A 108 -7.24 -13.58 3.57
CA GLN A 108 -6.44 -14.82 3.66
C GLN A 108 -7.12 -16.00 2.95
N ARG A 109 -8.46 -16.04 2.92
CA ARG A 109 -9.25 -17.08 2.24
C ARG A 109 -9.38 -16.83 0.73
N GLY A 110 -9.35 -15.56 0.30
CA GLY A 110 -9.63 -15.04 -1.04
C GLY A 110 -8.39 -14.72 -1.90
N GLU A 111 -7.16 -14.84 -1.38
CA GLU A 111 -5.94 -15.01 -2.20
C GLU A 111 -5.94 -16.34 -3.00
N ILE A 112 -7.07 -17.04 -3.01
CA ILE A 112 -7.43 -18.14 -3.89
C ILE A 112 -8.48 -17.60 -4.88
N ALA A 113 -8.07 -16.78 -5.85
CA ALA A 113 -8.93 -16.36 -6.96
C ALA A 113 -8.18 -16.44 -8.30
N ASP A 114 -8.40 -17.57 -8.97
CA ASP A 114 -8.82 -17.69 -10.38
C ASP A 114 -8.20 -16.75 -11.43
N THR A 115 -7.02 -17.14 -11.89
CA THR A 115 -6.61 -16.93 -13.29
C THR A 115 -6.00 -18.25 -13.78
N GLY A 116 -6.68 -18.89 -14.74
CA GLY A 116 -6.54 -20.31 -15.08
C GLY A 116 -5.14 -20.82 -15.44
N PHE A 117 -4.19 -19.94 -15.73
CA PHE A 117 -2.81 -20.32 -16.06
C PHE A 117 -1.84 -20.19 -14.87
N VAL A 118 -1.99 -19.14 -14.06
CA VAL A 118 -1.16 -18.91 -12.87
C VAL A 118 -1.53 -19.87 -11.74
N SER A 119 -2.81 -20.28 -11.67
CA SER A 119 -3.23 -21.35 -10.74
C SER A 119 -2.58 -22.70 -11.09
N PHE A 120 -2.32 -23.00 -12.37
CA PHE A 120 -1.69 -24.25 -12.78
C PHE A 120 -0.20 -24.29 -12.42
N LEU A 121 0.52 -23.20 -12.70
CA LEU A 121 1.92 -23.02 -12.28
C LEU A 121 2.03 -23.04 -10.75
N ARG A 122 1.20 -22.26 -10.05
CA ARG A 122 1.25 -22.19 -8.59
C ARG A 122 0.79 -23.50 -7.93
N LYS A 123 -0.19 -24.24 -8.46
CA LYS A 123 -0.56 -25.58 -7.94
C LYS A 123 0.60 -26.55 -8.01
N LYS A 124 1.38 -26.54 -9.10
CA LYS A 124 2.61 -27.34 -9.20
C LYS A 124 3.66 -26.91 -8.17
N TRP A 125 3.86 -25.60 -7.97
CA TRP A 125 4.77 -25.09 -6.95
C TRP A 125 4.30 -25.36 -5.52
N VAL A 126 3.00 -25.28 -5.24
CA VAL A 126 2.41 -25.52 -3.92
C VAL A 126 2.44 -27.01 -3.57
N THR A 127 2.15 -27.89 -4.51
CA THR A 127 2.30 -29.35 -4.30
C THR A 127 3.76 -29.74 -4.09
N LEU A 128 4.70 -29.03 -4.71
CA LEU A 128 6.13 -29.19 -4.47
C LEU A 128 6.53 -28.67 -3.07
N LEU A 129 5.98 -27.54 -2.64
CA LEU A 129 6.19 -26.98 -1.29
C LEU A 129 5.53 -27.80 -0.17
N GLU A 130 4.38 -28.44 -0.44
CA GLU A 130 3.75 -29.37 0.49
C GLU A 130 4.59 -30.63 0.67
N LYS A 131 5.23 -31.14 -0.40
CA LYS A 131 6.25 -32.20 -0.29
C LYS A 131 7.46 -31.77 0.57
N LEU A 132 7.75 -30.48 0.63
CA LEU A 132 8.85 -29.91 1.43
C LEU A 132 8.47 -29.57 2.88
N LYS A 133 7.23 -29.88 3.34
CA LYS A 133 6.75 -29.60 4.72
C LYS A 133 6.94 -28.15 5.21
N LEU A 134 7.10 -27.17 4.32
CA LEU A 134 7.23 -25.74 4.67
C LEU A 134 5.87 -25.06 4.89
N LYS A 135 4.86 -25.81 5.34
CA LYS A 135 3.52 -25.29 5.57
C LYS A 135 3.52 -24.56 6.91
N LYS A 136 3.73 -23.25 6.88
CA LYS A 136 3.51 -22.39 8.06
C LYS A 136 2.08 -22.62 8.57
N PRO A 137 1.89 -22.91 9.86
CA PRO A 137 0.56 -23.11 10.42
C PRO A 137 -0.29 -21.84 10.21
N ARG A 138 -1.58 -22.03 9.95
CA ARG A 138 -2.58 -20.95 9.91
C ARG A 138 -2.55 -20.24 11.25
N GLU A 139 -2.01 -19.02 11.26
CA GLU A 139 -1.97 -18.15 12.42
C GLU A 139 -3.35 -17.48 12.53
N GLU A 140 -4.08 -17.78 13.61
CA GLU A 140 -5.34 -17.08 13.91
C GLU A 140 -5.03 -15.60 14.10
N ILE A 141 -5.76 -14.75 13.38
CA ILE A 141 -5.56 -13.30 13.42
C ILE A 141 -5.87 -12.83 14.84
N THR A 142 -4.82 -12.39 15.55
CA THR A 142 -4.95 -11.90 16.91
C THR A 142 -5.39 -10.43 16.87
N ASP A 143 -6.06 -9.94 17.90
CA ASP A 143 -6.46 -8.53 18.00
C ASP A 143 -5.26 -7.57 17.87
N GLU A 144 -4.07 -8.03 18.23
CA GLU A 144 -2.82 -7.30 18.09
C GLU A 144 -2.41 -7.11 16.63
N ASP A 145 -2.68 -8.09 15.76
CA ASP A 145 -2.43 -8.00 14.33
C ASP A 145 -3.37 -6.99 13.66
N ILE A 146 -4.62 -6.94 14.12
CA ILE A 146 -5.63 -5.98 13.65
C ILE A 146 -5.20 -4.55 14.01
N VAL A 147 -4.77 -4.34 15.26
CA VAL A 147 -4.29 -3.04 15.73
C VAL A 147 -3.02 -2.62 14.98
N ARG A 148 -2.08 -3.56 14.75
CA ARG A 148 -0.86 -3.31 14.00
C ARG A 148 -1.19 -2.90 12.56
N TYR A 149 -2.04 -3.66 11.88
CA TYR A 149 -2.51 -3.35 10.53
C TYR A 149 -3.14 -1.95 10.44
N LEU A 150 -4.01 -1.59 11.39
CA LEU A 150 -4.63 -0.26 11.40
C LEU A 150 -3.62 0.87 11.63
N ARG A 151 -2.62 0.67 12.50
CA ARG A 151 -1.55 1.67 12.70
C ARG A 151 -0.72 1.87 11.44
N ASP A 152 -0.43 0.80 10.70
CA ASP A 152 0.32 0.89 9.46
C ASP A 152 -0.47 1.58 8.33
N CYS A 153 -1.80 1.45 8.35
CA CYS A 153 -2.69 2.11 7.39
C CYS A 153 -2.95 3.59 7.67
N ILE A 154 -2.85 4.03 8.93
CA ILE A 154 -3.17 5.41 9.33
C ILE A 154 -1.90 6.22 9.48
N SER A 155 -1.74 7.26 8.67
CA SER A 155 -0.68 8.25 8.82
C SER A 155 -1.26 9.59 9.24
N LEU A 156 -0.63 10.21 10.25
CA LEU A 156 -1.00 11.51 10.78
C LEU A 156 0.08 12.51 10.40
N LYS A 157 -0.32 13.61 9.73
CA LYS A 157 0.60 14.69 9.38
C LYS A 157 0.14 15.99 10.02
N ARG A 158 1.03 16.62 10.79
CA ARG A 158 0.81 17.95 11.37
C ARG A 158 1.14 19.03 10.37
N ARG A 159 0.21 19.98 10.17
CA ARG A 159 0.49 21.28 9.54
C ARG A 159 -0.02 22.39 10.45
N SER A 160 0.84 22.93 11.31
CA SER A 160 0.49 23.99 12.27
C SER A 160 -0.69 23.59 13.18
N ARG A 161 -1.88 24.17 12.97
CA ARG A 161 -3.15 23.93 13.69
C ARG A 161 -4.05 22.87 13.06
N VAL A 162 -3.59 22.28 11.95
CA VAL A 162 -4.35 21.35 11.12
C VAL A 162 -3.74 19.95 11.23
N ILE A 163 -4.59 18.97 11.50
CA ILE A 163 -4.25 17.55 11.56
C ILE A 163 -4.80 16.91 10.30
N GLU A 164 -3.91 16.44 9.43
CA GLU A 164 -4.27 15.67 8.25
C GLU A 164 -4.17 14.18 8.60
N ILE A 165 -5.29 13.48 8.57
CA ILE A 165 -5.36 12.02 8.75
C ILE A 165 -5.44 11.40 7.36
N ARG A 166 -4.48 10.55 7.02
CA ARG A 166 -4.48 9.79 5.76
C ARG A 166 -4.62 8.31 6.07
N VAL A 167 -5.61 7.68 5.46
CA VAL A 167 -5.82 6.22 5.54
C VAL A 167 -5.50 5.63 4.18
N LEU A 168 -4.56 4.68 4.15
CA LEU A 168 -4.17 3.93 2.96
C LEU A 168 -4.71 2.51 3.07
N ASN A 169 -5.57 2.10 2.15
CA ASN A 169 -6.07 0.72 2.12
C ASN A 169 -6.28 0.23 0.69
N SER A 170 -6.03 -1.06 0.45
CA SER A 170 -6.29 -1.68 -0.85
C SER A 170 -7.78 -1.86 -1.17
N ASN A 171 -8.67 -1.70 -0.17
CA ASN A 171 -10.11 -1.79 -0.34
C ASN A 171 -10.77 -0.42 -0.13
N PRO A 172 -11.53 0.11 -1.12
CA PRO A 172 -12.16 1.42 -1.01
C PRO A 172 -13.21 1.48 0.11
N LYS A 173 -13.87 0.36 0.43
CA LYS A 173 -14.87 0.30 1.52
C LYS A 173 -14.28 0.49 2.91
N LEU A 174 -12.98 0.23 3.07
CA LEU A 174 -12.26 0.44 4.33
C LEU A 174 -11.61 1.83 4.40
N THR A 175 -11.69 2.60 3.31
CA THR A 175 -11.13 3.95 3.23
C THR A 175 -12.22 5.03 3.33
N MET A 176 -13.49 4.69 3.10
CA MET A 176 -14.65 5.61 3.21
C MET A 176 -15.20 5.74 4.62
#